data_AF-A0A9D4Y1U4-F1
#
_entry.id   AF-A0A9D4Y1U4-F1
#
_cell.length_a   1.000
_cell.length_b   1.000
_cell.length_c   1.000
_cell.angle_alpha   90.00
_cell.angle_beta   90.00
_cell.angle_gamma   90.00
#
_symmetry.space_group_name_H-M   'P 1'
#
loop_
_entity.id
_entity.type
_entity.pdbx_description
1 polymer ?
#
loop_
_entity_poly.entity_id
_entity_poly.type
_entity_poly.pdbx_seq_one_letter_code
_entity_poly.pdbx_strand_id
1 'polypeptide(L)'
;MAICIFRVATGSICILGGIWHILTKPFAWVRRALVWSGEAYLSYSLGALAFFGFIACCFVWFNNTAYPSEFYGPTGPEASQAQTFTFLVRDQRLGANVGSSQGPIDLGPNGLDLSRLKKDIQPWQEHRSSKYMTHAPLGSLNSMGGIATEINVVNYISPRSWLATSHFVLGFFLFIGHLWHAGRARAAVSKFEKGIDIDFEPALSMTPLN
;
A
#
# COMPACT_ATOMS: atom_id res chain seq x y z
N MET A 1 -18.04 7.67 -10.26
CA MET A 1 -19.14 8.19 -9.41
C MET A 1 -18.86 8.03 -7.91
N ALA A 2 -18.51 6.83 -7.42
CA ALA A 2 -18.26 6.60 -5.98
C ALA A 2 -17.11 7.44 -5.38
N ILE A 3 -15.97 7.59 -6.07
CA ILE A 3 -14.83 8.40 -5.59
C ILE A 3 -15.22 9.87 -5.38
N CYS A 4 -16.01 10.44 -6.28
CA CYS A 4 -16.44 11.84 -6.18
C CYS A 4 -17.37 12.06 -4.98
N ILE A 5 -18.32 11.15 -4.76
CA ILE A 5 -19.24 11.20 -3.61
C ILE A 5 -18.45 11.11 -2.31
N PHE A 6 -17.49 10.19 -2.23
CA PHE A 6 -16.62 10.04 -1.06
C PHE A 6 -15.84 11.32 -0.74
N ARG A 7 -15.32 12.02 -1.76
CA ARG A 7 -14.60 13.29 -1.57
C ARG A 7 -15.50 14.41 -1.04
N VAL A 8 -16.73 14.51 -1.54
CA VAL A 8 -17.71 15.49 -1.04
C VAL A 8 -18.04 15.19 0.42
N ALA A 9 -18.35 13.93 0.75
CA ALA A 9 -18.64 13.53 2.12
C ALA A 9 -17.47 13.82 3.08
N THR A 10 -16.25 13.46 2.67
CA THR A 10 -15.04 13.73 3.47
C THR A 10 -14.83 15.23 3.67
N GLY A 11 -15.01 16.03 2.62
CA GLY A 11 -14.91 17.49 2.70
C GLY A 11 -15.91 18.10 3.67
N SER A 12 -17.18 17.67 3.61
CA SER A 12 -18.21 18.10 4.55
C SER A 12 -17.87 17.74 5.99
N ILE A 13 -17.37 16.52 6.23
CA ILE A 13 -16.95 16.07 7.57
C ILE A 13 -15.80 16.93 8.10
N CYS A 14 -14.79 17.23 7.28
CA CYS A 14 -13.65 18.06 7.71
C CYS A 14 -14.08 19.49 8.07
N ILE A 15 -15.01 20.10 7.32
CA ILE A 15 -15.51 21.45 7.61
C ILE A 15 -16.28 21.46 8.92
N LEU A 16 -17.24 20.54 9.08
CA LEU A 16 -18.05 20.45 10.30
C LEU A 16 -17.19 20.12 11.52
N GLY A 17 -16.25 19.18 11.39
CA GLY A 17 -15.27 18.85 12.42
C GLY A 17 -14.36 20.03 12.78
N GLY A 18 -13.93 20.82 11.80
CA GLY A 18 -13.15 22.04 12.02
C GLY A 18 -13.92 23.09 12.81
N ILE A 19 -15.17 23.39 12.42
CA ILE A 19 -16.05 24.31 13.15
C ILE A 19 -16.26 23.82 14.59
N TRP A 20 -16.52 22.53 14.77
CA TRP A 20 -16.66 21.92 16.08
C TRP A 20 -15.42 22.12 16.96
N HIS A 21 -14.21 21.88 16.43
CA HIS A 21 -12.97 22.07 17.18
C HIS A 21 -12.63 23.53 17.50
N ILE A 22 -13.15 24.50 16.74
CA ILE A 22 -13.03 25.94 17.05
C ILE A 22 -13.95 26.32 18.22
N LEU A 23 -15.18 25.81 18.22
CA LEU A 23 -16.22 26.21 19.17
C LEU A 23 -16.19 25.44 20.49
N THR A 24 -15.43 24.35 20.58
CA THR A 24 -15.41 23.47 21.75
C THR A 24 -14.03 23.41 22.41
N LYS A 25 -14.02 23.04 23.69
CA LYS A 25 -12.80 22.74 24.44
C LYS A 25 -12.71 21.23 24.68
N PRO A 26 -11.50 20.66 24.85
CA PRO A 26 -11.35 19.24 25.13
C PRO A 26 -12.13 18.79 26.37
N PHE A 27 -12.96 17.76 26.18
CA PHE A 27 -13.74 17.17 27.27
C PHE A 27 -12.85 16.56 28.36
N ALA A 28 -13.40 16.42 29.56
CA ALA A 28 -12.64 15.98 30.73
C ALA A 28 -11.97 14.60 30.55
N TRP A 29 -12.64 13.67 29.86
CA TRP A 29 -12.07 12.35 29.59
C TRP A 29 -10.89 12.42 28.61
N VAL A 30 -10.96 13.28 27.59
CA VAL A 30 -9.86 13.50 26.63
C VAL A 30 -8.64 14.08 27.35
N ARG A 31 -8.87 15.06 28.23
CA ARG A 31 -7.82 15.68 29.04
C ARG A 31 -7.05 14.68 29.90
N ARG A 32 -7.71 13.62 30.37
CA ARG A 32 -7.09 12.55 31.17
C ARG A 32 -6.39 11.47 30.33
N ALA A 33 -6.85 11.25 29.10
CA ALA A 33 -6.34 10.15 28.27
C ALA A 33 -5.05 10.51 27.51
N LEU A 34 -4.89 11.78 27.12
CA LEU A 34 -3.82 12.21 26.22
C LEU A 34 -2.74 13.03 26.92
N VAL A 35 -1.54 13.02 26.33
CA VAL A 35 -0.43 13.89 26.69
C VAL A 35 -0.55 15.21 25.92
N TRP A 36 -0.48 16.34 26.65
CA TRP A 36 -0.66 17.71 26.13
C TRP A 36 0.69 18.43 26.04
N SER A 37 1.53 18.00 25.11
CA SER A 37 2.83 18.62 24.83
C SER A 37 3.07 18.71 23.32
N GLY A 38 3.91 19.66 22.88
CA GLY A 38 4.25 19.81 21.46
C GLY A 38 4.84 18.54 20.86
N GLU A 39 5.66 17.82 21.62
CA GLU A 39 6.23 16.54 21.18
C GLU A 39 5.18 15.44 21.05
N ALA A 40 4.19 15.39 21.94
CA ALA A 40 3.09 14.43 21.82
C ALA A 40 2.25 14.69 20.56
N TYR A 41 1.97 15.96 20.24
CA TYR A 41 1.25 16.32 19.02
C TYR A 41 2.02 15.93 17.74
N LEU A 42 3.35 16.12 17.75
CA LEU A 42 4.22 15.62 16.69
C LEU A 42 4.10 14.10 16.56
N SER A 43 4.19 13.36 17.68
CA SER A 43 4.07 11.90 17.67
C SER A 43 2.73 11.41 17.10
N TYR A 44 1.60 12.01 17.50
CA TYR A 44 0.29 11.61 16.98
C TYR A 44 0.22 11.79 15.45
N SER A 45 0.79 12.89 14.95
CA SER A 45 0.86 13.20 13.52
C SER A 45 1.78 12.24 12.76
N LEU A 46 2.93 11.87 13.33
CA LEU A 46 3.83 10.86 12.76
C LEU A 46 3.14 9.50 12.63
N GLY A 47 2.36 9.10 13.65
CA GLY A 47 1.59 7.85 13.61
C GLY A 47 0.54 7.85 12.50
N ALA A 48 -0.17 8.98 12.31
CA ALA A 48 -1.13 9.13 11.21
C ALA A 48 -0.46 9.10 9.83
N LEU A 49 0.66 9.81 9.65
CA LEU A 49 1.40 9.82 8.39
C LEU A 49 2.00 8.45 8.05
N ALA A 50 2.46 7.70 9.06
CA ALA A 50 2.92 6.33 8.87
C ALA A 50 1.81 5.43 8.31
N PHE A 51 0.62 5.51 8.90
CA PHE A 51 -0.57 4.79 8.41
C PHE A 51 -0.93 5.20 6.98
N PHE A 52 -0.88 6.49 6.64
CA PHE A 52 -1.10 6.97 5.29
C PHE A 52 -0.04 6.47 4.29
N GLY A 53 1.23 6.36 4.70
CA GLY A 53 2.29 5.78 3.89
C GLY A 53 2.01 4.32 3.51
N PHE A 54 1.57 3.51 4.47
CA PHE A 54 1.20 2.11 4.22
C PHE A 54 -0.05 1.99 3.33
N ILE A 55 -1.07 2.83 3.56
CA ILE A 55 -2.24 2.89 2.67
C ILE A 55 -1.79 3.23 1.24
N ALA A 56 -1.00 4.28 1.07
CA ALA A 56 -0.52 4.72 -0.25
C ALA A 56 0.27 3.63 -0.97
N CYS A 57 1.14 2.91 -0.25
CA CYS A 57 1.88 1.76 -0.77
C CYS A 57 0.94 0.69 -1.36
N CYS A 58 -0.07 0.25 -0.61
CA CYS A 58 -1.04 -0.73 -1.10
C CYS A 58 -1.89 -0.16 -2.25
N PHE A 59 -2.29 1.10 -2.15
CA PHE A 59 -3.18 1.72 -3.13
C PHE A 59 -2.55 1.82 -4.51
N VAL A 60 -1.29 2.26 -4.61
CA VAL A 60 -0.57 2.32 -5.89
C VAL A 60 -0.26 0.93 -6.46
N TRP A 61 -0.07 -0.07 -5.60
CA TRP A 61 0.26 -1.42 -6.02
C TRP A 61 -0.92 -2.17 -6.64
N PHE A 62 -2.13 -1.99 -6.08
CA PHE A 62 -3.30 -2.77 -6.47
C PHE A 62 -4.36 -2.00 -7.26
N ASN A 63 -4.49 -0.69 -7.04
CA ASN A 63 -5.59 0.07 -7.65
C ASN A 63 -5.23 0.47 -9.09
N ASN A 64 -6.12 0.19 -10.04
CA ASN A 64 -6.00 0.59 -11.45
C ASN A 64 -7.02 1.65 -11.87
N THR A 65 -7.86 2.12 -10.94
CA THR A 65 -8.89 3.14 -11.21
C THR A 65 -8.35 4.55 -10.94
N ALA A 66 -7.83 4.78 -9.74
CA ALA A 66 -7.18 6.03 -9.35
C ALA A 66 -5.71 6.10 -9.81
N TYR A 67 -5.10 4.95 -10.07
CA TYR A 67 -3.80 4.83 -10.72
C TYR A 67 -3.95 4.06 -12.04
N PRO A 68 -4.45 4.71 -13.11
CA PRO A 68 -4.69 4.03 -14.39
C PRO A 68 -3.42 3.43 -14.97
N SER A 69 -3.51 2.20 -15.46
CA SER A 69 -2.37 1.45 -16.01
C SER A 69 -1.84 2.04 -17.32
N GLU A 70 -2.63 2.88 -17.98
CA GLU A 70 -2.20 3.73 -19.10
C GLU A 70 -1.09 4.71 -18.71
N PHE A 71 -1.08 5.20 -17.45
CA PHE A 71 -0.07 6.16 -16.96
C PHE A 71 1.00 5.50 -16.09
N TYR A 72 0.60 4.55 -15.25
CA TYR A 72 1.49 3.94 -14.24
C TYR A 72 2.03 2.56 -14.63
N GLY A 73 1.62 2.04 -15.80
CA GLY A 73 1.88 0.66 -16.19
C GLY A 73 0.98 -0.34 -15.46
N PRO A 74 1.04 -1.63 -15.83
CA PRO A 74 0.21 -2.66 -15.22
C PRO A 74 0.58 -2.89 -13.75
N THR A 75 -0.40 -3.28 -12.96
CA THR A 75 -0.14 -3.89 -11.65
C THR A 75 0.48 -5.28 -11.81
N GLY A 76 1.06 -5.84 -10.75
CA GLY A 76 1.58 -7.22 -10.77
C GLY A 76 0.51 -8.24 -11.19
N PRO A 77 -0.69 -8.23 -10.56
CA PRO A 77 -1.80 -9.09 -10.97
C PRO A 77 -2.27 -8.87 -12.42
N GLU A 78 -2.28 -7.63 -12.91
CA GLU A 78 -2.64 -7.34 -14.30
C GLU A 78 -1.61 -7.90 -15.30
N ALA A 79 -0.32 -7.75 -15.02
CA ALA A 79 0.73 -8.28 -15.89
C ALA A 79 0.72 -9.83 -15.93
N SER A 80 0.48 -10.47 -14.78
CA SER A 80 0.35 -11.92 -14.70
C SER A 80 -0.88 -12.45 -15.46
N GLN A 81 -2.04 -11.80 -15.31
CA GLN A 81 -3.24 -12.16 -16.08
C GLN A 81 -3.05 -11.89 -17.58
N ALA A 82 -2.36 -10.81 -17.94
CA ALA A 82 -2.05 -10.47 -19.32
C ALA A 82 -1.17 -11.54 -19.99
N GLN A 83 -0.17 -12.07 -19.27
CA GLN A 83 0.66 -13.18 -19.74
C GLN A 83 -0.19 -14.41 -20.07
N THR A 84 -1.07 -14.83 -19.15
CA THR A 84 -1.98 -15.96 -19.38
C THR A 84 -2.88 -15.74 -20.59
N PHE A 85 -3.44 -14.53 -20.72
CA PHE A 85 -4.30 -14.19 -21.85
C PHE A 85 -3.56 -14.21 -23.19
N THR A 86 -2.33 -13.67 -23.25
CA THR A 86 -1.51 -13.68 -24.47
C THR A 86 -1.24 -15.10 -24.95
N PHE A 87 -0.88 -16.02 -24.06
CA PHE A 87 -0.64 -17.42 -24.43
C PHE A 87 -1.93 -18.16 -24.80
N LEU A 88 -3.03 -17.92 -24.09
CA LEU A 88 -4.33 -18.50 -24.41
C LEU A 88 -4.77 -18.12 -25.83
N VAL A 89 -4.69 -16.84 -26.18
CA VAL A 89 -5.05 -16.36 -27.53
C VAL A 89 -4.16 -16.98 -28.60
N ARG A 90 -2.84 -17.04 -28.35
CA ARG A 90 -1.88 -17.66 -29.26
C ARG A 90 -2.26 -19.13 -29.53
N ASP A 91 -2.47 -19.92 -28.49
CA ASP A 91 -2.70 -21.36 -28.62
C ASP A 91 -4.07 -21.64 -29.25
N GLN A 92 -5.09 -20.86 -28.93
CA GLN A 92 -6.39 -20.95 -29.58
C GLN A 92 -6.30 -20.67 -31.09
N ARG A 93 -5.51 -19.67 -31.51
CA ARG A 93 -5.27 -19.37 -32.93
C ARG A 93 -4.47 -20.47 -33.65
N LEU A 94 -3.65 -21.21 -32.92
CA LEU A 94 -2.96 -22.40 -33.43
C LEU A 94 -3.86 -23.64 -33.46
N GLY A 95 -5.13 -23.53 -33.05
CA GLY A 95 -6.12 -24.61 -33.10
C GLY A 95 -6.26 -25.41 -31.80
N ALA A 96 -5.62 -25.00 -30.70
CA ALA A 96 -5.76 -25.67 -29.41
C ALA A 96 -7.15 -25.40 -28.78
N ASN A 97 -7.77 -26.43 -28.21
CA ASN A 97 -9.03 -26.28 -27.48
C ASN A 97 -8.77 -25.91 -26.01
N VAL A 98 -8.63 -24.62 -25.76
CA VAL A 98 -8.28 -24.05 -24.44
C VAL A 98 -9.24 -24.43 -23.30
N GLY A 99 -10.47 -24.86 -23.60
CA GLY A 99 -11.44 -25.29 -22.58
C GLY A 99 -11.29 -26.75 -22.13
N SER A 100 -10.61 -27.58 -22.93
CA SER A 100 -10.39 -29.00 -22.63
C SER A 100 -8.91 -29.38 -22.57
N SER A 101 -8.00 -28.41 -22.71
CA SER A 101 -6.56 -28.63 -22.57
C SER A 101 -6.23 -28.95 -21.11
N GLN A 102 -5.99 -30.23 -20.81
CA GLN A 102 -5.62 -30.69 -19.48
C GLN A 102 -4.15 -30.37 -19.21
N GLY A 103 -3.89 -29.60 -18.16
CA GLY A 103 -2.54 -29.28 -17.71
C GLY A 103 -1.89 -30.44 -16.92
N PRO A 104 -0.58 -30.37 -16.64
CA PRO A 104 0.13 -31.41 -15.88
C PRO A 104 -0.42 -31.71 -14.47
N ILE A 105 -1.21 -30.80 -13.91
CA ILE A 105 -1.79 -30.87 -12.56
C ILE A 105 -3.33 -30.94 -12.56
N ASP A 106 -3.94 -31.19 -13.72
CA ASP A 106 -5.40 -31.38 -13.89
C ASP A 106 -6.29 -30.25 -13.34
N LEU A 107 -5.90 -29.00 -13.58
CA LEU A 107 -6.70 -27.81 -13.25
C LEU A 107 -7.24 -27.14 -14.52
N GLY A 108 -8.52 -26.76 -14.50
CA GLY A 108 -9.21 -26.10 -15.60
C GLY A 108 -9.59 -24.63 -15.31
N PRO A 109 -9.80 -23.80 -16.34
CA PRO A 109 -10.21 -22.41 -16.19
C PRO A 109 -11.70 -22.32 -15.80
N ASN A 110 -12.00 -21.79 -14.61
CA ASN A 110 -13.35 -21.53 -14.13
C ASN A 110 -13.64 -20.02 -14.07
N GLY A 111 -14.85 -19.60 -14.47
CA GLY A 111 -15.33 -18.20 -14.35
C GLY A 111 -15.20 -17.32 -15.59
N LEU A 112 -14.56 -17.79 -16.67
CA LEU A 112 -14.50 -17.10 -17.97
C LEU A 112 -15.49 -17.73 -18.97
N ASP A 113 -16.17 -16.88 -19.76
CA ASP A 113 -17.11 -17.34 -20.79
C ASP A 113 -16.37 -17.87 -22.02
N LEU A 114 -16.36 -19.20 -22.18
CA LEU A 114 -15.72 -19.89 -23.30
C LEU A 114 -16.26 -19.46 -24.67
N SER A 115 -17.54 -19.09 -24.76
CA SER A 115 -18.13 -18.68 -26.03
C SER A 115 -17.54 -17.34 -26.50
N ARG A 116 -17.34 -16.40 -25.57
CA ARG A 116 -16.69 -15.10 -25.83
C ARG A 116 -15.21 -15.25 -26.12
N LEU A 117 -14.49 -16.11 -25.39
CA LEU A 117 -13.08 -16.38 -25.67
C LEU A 117 -12.87 -16.90 -27.09
N LYS A 118 -13.80 -17.71 -27.60
CA LYS A 118 -13.71 -18.25 -28.96
C LYS A 118 -13.95 -17.23 -30.07
N LYS A 119 -14.83 -16.25 -29.85
CA LYS A 119 -15.39 -15.43 -30.94
C LYS A 119 -15.25 -13.92 -30.79
N ASP A 120 -15.09 -13.42 -29.56
CA ASP A 120 -15.24 -11.99 -29.24
C ASP A 120 -13.91 -11.30 -28.87
N ILE A 121 -12.77 -11.99 -28.97
CA ILE A 121 -11.46 -11.40 -28.66
C ILE A 121 -11.08 -10.35 -29.72
N GLN A 122 -10.83 -9.13 -29.27
CA GLN A 122 -10.51 -8.01 -30.14
C GLN A 122 -8.99 -7.78 -30.23
N PRO A 123 -8.45 -7.34 -31.40
CA PRO A 123 -7.02 -7.08 -31.55
C PRO A 123 -6.44 -6.08 -30.55
N TRP A 124 -7.22 -5.07 -30.13
CA TRP A 124 -6.76 -4.09 -29.13
C TRP A 124 -6.58 -4.72 -27.74
N GLN A 125 -7.35 -5.76 -27.39
CA GLN A 125 -7.18 -6.50 -26.13
C GLN A 125 -5.88 -7.31 -26.15
N GLU A 126 -5.56 -7.92 -27.30
CA GLU A 126 -4.32 -8.64 -27.51
C GLU A 126 -3.11 -7.71 -27.39
N HIS A 127 -3.13 -6.57 -28.10
CA HIS A 127 -2.08 -5.57 -28.00
C HIS A 127 -1.90 -5.06 -26.56
N ARG A 128 -3.01 -4.79 -25.84
CA ARG A 128 -2.95 -4.38 -24.43
C ARG A 128 -2.32 -5.47 -23.56
N SER A 129 -2.72 -6.74 -23.75
CA SER A 129 -2.16 -7.86 -22.97
C SER A 129 -0.68 -8.06 -23.22
N SER A 130 -0.24 -8.04 -24.49
CA SER A 130 1.18 -8.14 -24.84
C SER A 130 1.98 -6.98 -24.24
N LYS A 131 1.43 -5.77 -24.24
CA LYS A 131 2.07 -4.60 -23.61
C LYS A 131 2.19 -4.78 -22.10
N TYR A 132 1.13 -5.23 -21.43
CA TYR A 132 1.13 -5.40 -19.97
C TYR A 132 2.03 -6.56 -19.52
N MET A 133 2.07 -7.67 -20.27
CA MET A 133 2.99 -8.78 -20.03
C MET A 133 4.45 -8.33 -20.12
N THR A 134 4.80 -7.56 -21.15
CA THR A 134 6.18 -7.11 -21.39
C THR A 134 6.63 -5.93 -20.52
N HIS A 135 5.69 -5.29 -19.81
CA HIS A 135 5.96 -4.18 -18.88
C HIS A 135 5.53 -4.54 -17.46
N ALA A 136 5.70 -5.82 -17.07
CA ALA A 136 5.47 -6.26 -15.71
C ALA A 136 6.30 -5.42 -14.71
N PRO A 137 5.80 -5.13 -13.50
CA PRO A 137 6.50 -4.32 -12.51
C PRO A 137 7.62 -5.10 -11.81
N LEU A 138 8.64 -5.50 -12.59
CA LEU A 138 9.80 -6.27 -12.19
C LEU A 138 11.06 -5.61 -12.77
N GLY A 139 12.07 -5.45 -11.93
CA GLY A 139 13.37 -4.94 -12.35
C GLY A 139 14.36 -4.85 -11.19
N SER A 140 15.62 -4.63 -11.52
CA SER A 140 16.73 -4.44 -10.57
C SER A 140 16.87 -2.98 -10.15
N LEU A 141 17.64 -2.71 -9.08
CA LEU A 141 17.86 -1.35 -8.57
C LEU A 141 18.56 -0.40 -9.55
N ASN A 142 19.37 -0.91 -10.48
CA ASN A 142 20.04 -0.12 -11.52
C ASN A 142 19.18 0.06 -12.79
N SER A 143 17.86 -0.07 -12.66
CA SER A 143 16.89 0.09 -13.74
C SER A 143 16.94 -0.94 -14.85
N MET A 144 17.39 -2.16 -14.57
CA MET A 144 17.28 -3.27 -15.53
C MET A 144 15.91 -3.94 -15.38
N GLY A 145 15.09 -3.86 -16.42
CA GLY A 145 13.75 -4.45 -16.44
C GLY A 145 13.79 -5.96 -16.69
N GLY A 146 12.85 -6.67 -16.08
CA GLY A 146 12.72 -8.13 -16.21
C GLY A 146 12.94 -8.86 -14.89
N ILE A 147 13.17 -10.17 -14.99
CA ILE A 147 13.44 -11.03 -13.84
C ILE A 147 14.88 -10.88 -13.35
N ALA A 148 15.19 -11.39 -12.15
CA ALA A 148 16.51 -11.24 -11.53
C ALA A 148 17.67 -11.86 -12.34
N THR A 149 17.39 -12.78 -13.26
CA THR A 149 18.37 -13.43 -14.15
C THR A 149 18.40 -12.83 -15.56
N GLU A 150 17.67 -11.74 -15.80
CA GLU A 150 17.62 -11.09 -17.10
C GLU A 150 18.95 -10.37 -17.40
N ILE A 151 19.37 -10.39 -18.66
CA ILE A 151 20.57 -9.69 -19.11
C ILE A 151 20.34 -8.17 -19.22
N ASN A 152 21.43 -7.39 -19.20
CA ASN A 152 21.34 -5.93 -19.22
C ASN A 152 20.93 -5.36 -20.59
N VAL A 153 19.64 -5.40 -20.92
CA VAL A 153 19.11 -4.94 -22.23
C VAL A 153 18.02 -3.87 -22.12
N VAL A 154 17.09 -4.01 -21.17
CA VAL A 154 15.92 -3.12 -21.08
C VAL A 154 16.06 -2.18 -19.89
N ASN A 155 16.13 -0.87 -20.14
CA ASN A 155 16.15 0.14 -19.07
C ASN A 155 14.71 0.48 -18.63
N TYR A 156 14.18 -0.24 -17.64
CA TYR A 156 12.79 -0.10 -17.19
C TYR A 156 12.60 -0.55 -15.74
N ILE A 157 11.92 0.27 -14.94
CA ILE A 157 11.24 -0.13 -13.70
C ILE A 157 9.88 0.54 -13.70
N SER A 158 8.84 -0.20 -13.30
CA SER A 158 7.50 0.35 -13.19
C SER A 158 7.43 1.49 -12.16
N PRO A 159 6.77 2.62 -12.47
CA PRO A 159 6.46 3.67 -11.49
C PRO A 159 5.78 3.13 -10.23
N ARG A 160 4.97 2.06 -10.35
CA ARG A 160 4.33 1.42 -9.19
C ARG A 160 5.35 0.83 -8.22
N SER A 161 6.44 0.26 -8.71
CA SER A 161 7.51 -0.30 -7.87
C SER A 161 8.25 0.80 -7.11
N TRP A 162 8.59 1.90 -7.80
CA TRP A 162 9.21 3.06 -7.16
C TRP A 162 8.31 3.70 -6.10
N LEU A 163 7.04 3.92 -6.43
CA LEU A 163 6.09 4.55 -5.52
C LEU A 163 5.77 3.64 -4.32
N ALA A 164 5.54 2.35 -4.54
CA ALA A 164 5.24 1.43 -3.43
C ALA A 164 6.42 1.30 -2.46
N THR A 165 7.62 1.05 -2.98
CA THR A 165 8.81 0.85 -2.12
C THR A 165 9.18 2.12 -1.35
N SER A 166 9.16 3.29 -1.99
CA SER A 166 9.43 4.57 -1.33
C SER A 166 8.42 4.87 -0.22
N HIS A 167 7.11 4.72 -0.48
CA HIS A 167 6.07 4.99 0.53
C HIS A 167 6.10 3.98 1.66
N PHE A 168 6.45 2.72 1.40
CA PHE A 168 6.64 1.72 2.45
C PHE A 168 7.79 2.11 3.40
N VAL A 169 8.94 2.48 2.83
CA VAL A 169 10.12 2.90 3.62
C VAL A 169 9.82 4.16 4.42
N LEU A 170 9.18 5.16 3.81
CA LEU A 170 8.77 6.39 4.50
C LEU A 170 7.77 6.09 5.62
N GLY A 171 6.75 5.27 5.35
CA GLY A 171 5.75 4.87 6.34
C GLY A 171 6.38 4.14 7.53
N PHE A 172 7.32 3.24 7.27
CA PHE A 172 8.08 2.54 8.30
C PHE A 172 8.88 3.49 9.19
N PHE A 173 9.69 4.39 8.63
CA PHE A 173 10.50 5.30 9.46
C PHE A 173 9.66 6.34 10.20
N LEU A 174 8.53 6.79 9.63
CA LEU A 174 7.58 7.63 10.34
C LEU A 174 6.91 6.89 11.50
N PHE A 175 6.67 5.58 11.37
CA PHE A 175 6.18 4.75 12.47
C PHE A 175 7.22 4.62 13.59
N ILE A 176 8.49 4.40 13.25
CA ILE A 176 9.57 4.41 14.25
C ILE A 176 9.67 5.78 14.94
N GLY A 177 9.56 6.87 14.18
CA GLY A 177 9.51 8.23 14.72
C GLY A 177 8.32 8.43 15.67
N HIS A 178 7.15 7.89 15.34
CA HIS A 178 5.98 7.91 16.22
C HIS A 178 6.28 7.22 17.56
N LEU A 179 6.82 6.00 17.54
CA LEU A 179 7.14 5.24 18.76
C LEU A 179 8.16 5.99 19.64
N TRP A 180 9.21 6.52 19.01
CA TRP A 180 10.25 7.29 19.69
C TRP A 180 9.69 8.53 20.39
N HIS A 181 8.97 9.38 19.64
CA HIS A 181 8.42 10.62 20.19
C HIS A 181 7.25 10.39 21.15
N ALA A 182 6.45 9.34 20.96
CA ALA A 182 5.38 8.97 21.89
C ALA A 182 5.96 8.60 23.25
N GLY A 183 6.96 7.72 23.25
CA GLY A 183 7.64 7.27 24.45
C GLY A 183 8.33 8.41 25.18
N ARG A 184 9.11 9.21 24.46
CA ARG A 184 9.82 10.36 25.03
C ARG A 184 8.87 11.44 25.55
N ALA A 185 7.80 11.77 24.83
CA ALA A 185 6.80 12.74 25.30
C ALA A 185 6.13 12.30 26.61
N ARG A 186 5.84 11.00 26.76
CA ARG A 186 5.30 10.44 28.00
C ARG A 186 6.31 10.49 29.13
N ALA A 187 7.54 10.05 28.89
CA ALA A 187 8.62 10.11 29.87
C ALA A 187 8.88 11.55 30.35
N ALA A 188 8.85 12.52 29.44
CA ALA A 188 9.09 13.93 29.74
C ALA A 188 7.97 14.55 30.60
N VAL A 189 6.71 14.22 30.33
CA VAL A 189 5.60 14.69 31.18
C VAL A 189 5.64 14.05 32.57
N SER A 190 6.17 12.84 32.68
CA SER A 190 6.43 12.17 33.95
C SER A 190 7.79 12.51 34.58
N LYS A 191 8.61 13.35 33.93
CA LYS A 191 9.90 13.88 34.42
C LYS A 191 11.00 12.85 34.71
N PHE A 192 11.03 11.75 33.96
CA PHE A 192 12.08 10.73 34.06
C PHE A 192 12.82 10.50 32.73
N GLU A 193 12.65 11.38 31.76
CA GLU A 193 13.24 11.25 30.42
C GLU A 193 14.78 11.32 30.42
N LYS A 194 15.38 11.88 31.47
CA LYS A 194 16.83 12.04 31.63
C LYS A 194 17.50 10.94 32.47
N GLY A 195 16.73 10.00 32.99
CA GLY A 195 17.22 8.94 33.87
C GLY A 195 16.37 8.77 35.12
N ILE A 196 16.78 7.79 35.93
CA ILE A 196 16.16 7.45 37.20
C ILE A 196 16.76 8.33 38.29
N ASP A 197 15.92 8.79 39.21
CA ASP A 197 16.38 9.48 40.43
C ASP A 197 17.08 8.47 41.34
N ILE A 198 18.36 8.73 41.64
CA ILE A 198 19.18 7.86 42.49
C ILE A 198 18.66 7.77 43.91
N ASP A 199 17.96 8.81 44.38
CA ASP A 199 17.41 8.86 45.74
C ASP A 199 15.99 8.24 45.80
N PHE A 200 15.35 8.03 44.65
CA PHE A 200 13.98 7.53 44.54
C PHE A 200 13.80 6.57 43.36
N GLU A 201 14.43 5.39 43.44
CA GLU A 201 14.27 4.33 42.45
C GLU A 201 12.96 3.54 42.68
N PRO A 202 11.96 3.59 41.77
CA PRO A 202 10.66 2.97 42.01
C PRO A 202 10.73 1.45 42.21
N ALA A 203 11.67 0.77 41.54
CA ALA A 203 11.83 -0.68 41.63
C ALA A 203 12.18 -1.14 43.06
N LEU A 204 12.93 -0.33 43.82
CA LEU A 204 13.30 -0.65 45.22
C LEU A 204 12.12 -0.53 46.20
N SER A 205 11.06 0.17 45.80
CA SER A 205 9.84 0.33 46.61
C SER A 205 8.79 -0.77 46.38
N MET A 206 8.98 -1.62 45.37
CA MET A 206 8.05 -2.69 45.00
C MET A 206 8.37 -3.99 45.73
N THR A 207 7.35 -4.81 45.97
CA THR A 207 7.54 -6.18 46.48
C THR A 207 8.33 -7.02 45.49
N PRO A 208 9.34 -7.80 45.94
CA PRO A 208 10.02 -8.77 45.08
C PRO A 208 9.04 -9.72 44.40
N LEU A 209 9.39 -10.16 43.20
CA LEU A 209 8.52 -11.05 42.40
C LEU A 209 8.52 -12.51 42.90
N ASN A 210 9.37 -12.87 43.87
CA ASN A 210 9.57 -14.23 44.38
C ASN A 210 9.16 -14.35 45.84
#